data_AF-A0A7X0P6J5-F1
#
_entry.id   AF-A0A7X0P6J5-F1
#
_cell.length_a   1.000
_cell.length_b   1.000
_cell.length_c   1.000
_cell.angle_alpha   90.00
_cell.angle_beta   90.00
_cell.angle_gamma   90.00
#
_symmetry.space_group_name_H-M   'P 1'
#
loop_
_entity.id
_entity.type
_entity.pdbx_description
1 polymer ?
#
loop_
_entity_poly.entity_id
_entity_poly.type
_entity_poly.pdbx_seq_one_letter_code
_entity_poly.pdbx_strand_id
1 'polypeptide(L)'
;MVTFTDTEAVIASYITANATPGRWTSLTEIRQHLTRWTRPQVDTTLRLMERLEDVCIAPESNQKTLTEQDRAAAVEIGGQAKHLIWIAG
;
A
#
# COMPACT_ATOMS: atom_id res chain seq x y z
N MET A 1 18.49 -0.95 -7.45
CA MET A 1 17.63 0.24 -7.63
C MET A 1 16.26 -0.24 -8.08
N VAL A 2 15.20 0.08 -7.35
CA VAL A 2 13.83 -0.24 -7.79
C VAL A 2 13.50 0.65 -8.98
N THR A 3 13.01 0.08 -10.07
CA THR A 3 12.57 0.82 -11.25
C THR A 3 11.06 0.78 -11.35
N PHE A 4 10.44 1.94 -11.52
CA PHE A 4 9.01 2.07 -11.81
C PHE A 4 8.81 2.33 -13.31
N THR A 5 7.80 1.70 -13.89
CA THR A 5 7.20 2.19 -15.14
C THR A 5 6.47 3.50 -14.89
N ASP A 6 6.12 4.23 -15.97
CA ASP A 6 5.34 5.47 -15.85
C ASP A 6 4.03 5.26 -15.07
N THR A 7 3.34 4.14 -15.30
CA THR A 7 2.09 3.84 -14.59
C THR A 7 2.33 3.63 -13.10
N GLU A 8 3.33 2.83 -12.74
CA GLU A 8 3.63 2.54 -11.33
C GLU A 8 4.16 3.79 -10.61
N ALA A 9 4.93 4.65 -11.29
CA ALA A 9 5.40 5.92 -10.74
C ALA A 9 4.22 6.85 -10.39
N VAL A 10 3.21 6.92 -11.26
CA VAL A 10 2.02 7.72 -10.99
C VAL A 10 1.18 7.10 -9.87
N ILE A 11 1.03 5.77 -9.81
CA ILE A 11 0.34 5.10 -8.69
C ILE A 11 1.07 5.38 -7.37
N ALA A 12 2.39 5.23 -7.33
CA ALA A 12 3.21 5.48 -6.15
C ALA A 12 3.05 6.92 -5.67
N SER A 13 3.07 7.89 -6.59
CA SER A 13 2.82 9.31 -6.26
C SER A 13 1.45 9.51 -5.60
N TYR A 14 0.40 8.85 -6.09
CA TYR A 14 -0.93 8.92 -5.45
C TYR A 14 -0.96 8.24 -4.08
N ILE A 15 -0.29 7.11 -3.92
CA ILE A 15 -0.17 6.44 -2.61
C ILE A 15 0.52 7.38 -1.62
N THR A 16 1.68 7.95 -1.98
CA THR A 16 2.42 8.87 -1.12
C THR A 16 1.64 10.12 -0.78
N ALA A 17 0.90 10.69 -1.73
CA ALA A 17 0.09 11.89 -1.50
C ALA A 17 -1.12 11.67 -0.56
N ASN A 18 -1.59 10.43 -0.43
CA ASN A 18 -2.75 10.09 0.42
C ASN A 18 -2.36 9.31 1.67
N ALA A 19 -1.10 8.91 1.82
CA ALA A 19 -0.58 8.41 3.08
C ALA A 19 -0.33 9.58 4.04
N THR A 20 -0.52 9.37 5.33
CA THR A 20 -0.13 10.36 6.33
C THR A 20 1.36 10.16 6.67
N PRO A 21 2.26 11.11 6.36
CA PRO A 21 3.68 10.92 6.62
C PRO A 21 3.95 10.67 8.10
N GLY A 22 4.85 9.72 8.38
CA GLY A 22 5.19 9.32 9.74
C GLY A 22 4.09 8.55 10.50
N ARG A 23 2.96 8.21 9.87
CA ARG A 23 1.86 7.45 10.48
C ARG A 23 1.48 6.24 9.62
N TRP A 24 0.95 5.21 10.28
CA TRP A 24 0.34 4.08 9.59
C TRP A 24 -0.99 4.51 8.99
N THR A 25 -1.16 4.27 7.70
CA THR A 25 -2.40 4.49 6.94
C THR A 25 -2.93 3.15 6.44
N SER A 26 -4.25 2.95 6.50
CA SER A 26 -4.87 1.71 6.03
C SER A 26 -4.83 1.62 4.50
N LEU A 27 -4.57 0.43 3.96
CA LEU A 27 -4.68 0.19 2.52
C LEU A 27 -6.13 0.30 2.04
N THR A 28 -7.12 0.15 2.92
CA THR A 28 -8.53 0.44 2.61
C THR A 28 -8.70 1.90 2.23
N GLU A 29 -8.15 2.81 3.04
CA GLU A 29 -8.18 4.26 2.81
C GLU A 29 -7.41 4.62 1.53
N ILE A 30 -6.18 4.13 1.39
CA ILE A 30 -5.35 4.39 0.20
C ILE A 30 -6.07 3.98 -1.09
N ARG A 31 -6.71 2.80 -1.12
CA ARG A 31 -7.38 2.29 -2.32
C ARG A 31 -8.59 3.12 -2.75
N GLN A 32 -9.24 3.85 -1.85
CA GLN A 32 -10.34 4.74 -2.21
C GLN A 32 -9.89 5.86 -3.15
N HIS A 33 -8.59 6.21 -3.14
CA HIS A 33 -8.00 7.23 -4.02
C HIS A 33 -7.44 6.66 -5.33
N LEU A 34 -7.44 5.33 -5.51
CA LEU A 34 -6.80 4.64 -6.63
C LEU A 34 -7.81 3.98 -7.58
N THR A 35 -9.06 4.44 -7.62
CA THR A 35 -10.17 3.82 -8.37
C THR A 35 -9.97 3.76 -9.89
N ARG A 36 -9.04 4.55 -10.45
CA ARG A 36 -8.71 4.53 -11.88
C ARG A 36 -7.79 3.38 -12.31
N TRP A 37 -7.20 2.65 -11.36
CA TRP A 37 -6.28 1.55 -11.66
C TRP A 37 -6.83 0.21 -11.20
N THR A 38 -6.42 -0.83 -11.91
CA THR A 38 -6.79 -2.19 -11.56
C THR A 38 -6.08 -2.65 -10.29
N ARG A 39 -6.68 -3.63 -9.61
CA ARG A 39 -6.10 -4.27 -8.43
C ARG A 39 -4.67 -4.76 -8.66
N PRO A 40 -4.34 -5.48 -9.75
CA PRO A 40 -2.96 -5.90 -10.03
C PRO A 40 -1.97 -4.75 -10.18
N GLN A 41 -2.35 -3.62 -10.79
CA GLN A 41 -1.46 -2.47 -10.95
C GLN A 41 -1.10 -1.84 -9.60
N VAL A 42 -2.09 -1.69 -8.72
CA VAL A 42 -1.88 -1.16 -7.36
C VAL A 42 -1.03 -2.13 -6.55
N ASP A 43 -1.32 -3.43 -6.61
CA ASP A 43 -0.61 -4.44 -5.83
C ASP A 43 0.86 -4.58 -6.26
N THR A 44 1.13 -4.54 -7.57
CA THR A 44 2.50 -4.49 -8.10
C THR A 44 3.22 -3.23 -7.60
N THR A 45 2.56 -2.08 -7.62
CA THR A 45 3.17 -0.84 -7.14
C THR A 45 3.49 -0.91 -5.64
N LEU A 46 2.57 -1.39 -4.81
CA LEU A 46 2.82 -1.57 -3.36
C LEU A 46 4.00 -2.52 -3.09
N ARG A 47 4.12 -3.61 -3.86
CA ARG A 47 5.26 -4.55 -3.76
C ARG A 47 6.59 -3.92 -4.19
N LEU A 48 6.58 -3.00 -5.16
CA LEU A 48 7.78 -2.25 -5.55
C LEU A 48 8.13 -1.22 -4.47
N MET A 49 7.13 -0.53 -3.93
CA MET A 49 7.31 0.46 -2.86
C MET A 49 7.86 -0.15 -1.57
N GLU A 50 7.47 -1.37 -1.20
CA GLU A 50 8.00 -2.08 -0.01
C GLU A 50 9.53 -2.29 -0.03
N ARG A 51 10.17 -2.12 -1.19
CA ARG A 51 11.63 -2.20 -1.35
C ARG A 51 12.33 -0.85 -1.21
N LEU A 52 11.60 0.24 -1.02
CA LEU A 52 12.14 1.57 -0.77
C LEU A 52 12.48 1.71 0.72
N GLU A 53 13.56 2.42 1.03
CA GLU A 53 14.07 2.55 2.41
C GLU A 53 13.12 3.34 3.33
N ASP A 54 12.28 4.19 2.75
CA ASP A 54 11.35 5.09 3.43
C ASP A 54 9.91 4.56 3.49
N VAL A 55 9.66 3.33 3.01
CA VAL A 55 8.33 2.73 2.98
C VAL A 55 8.32 1.41 3.74
N CYS A 56 7.35 1.29 4.65
CA CYS A 56 7.06 0.06 5.37
C CYS A 56 5.63 -0.39 5.08
N ILE A 57 5.43 -1.66 4.73
CA ILE A 57 4.08 -2.24 4.56
C ILE A 57 3.94 -3.41 5.53
N ALA A 58 2.96 -3.31 6.43
CA ALA A 58 2.82 -4.22 7.56
C ALA A 58 1.44 -4.87 7.64
N PRO A 59 1.33 -6.07 8.22
CA PRO A 59 0.06 -6.59 8.69
C PRO A 59 -0.48 -5.70 9.83
N GLU A 60 -1.81 -5.62 9.97
CA GLU A 60 -2.38 -5.16 11.23
C GLU A 60 -2.06 -6.19 12.33
N SER A 61 -1.42 -5.74 13.40
CA SER A 61 -1.07 -6.59 14.55
C SER A 61 -2.32 -7.19 15.22
N ASN A 62 -3.38 -6.40 15.35
CA ASN A 62 -4.64 -6.84 15.92
C ASN A 62 -5.58 -7.36 14.82
N GLN A 63 -5.31 -8.56 14.33
CA GLN A 63 -6.09 -9.19 13.25
C GLN A 63 -7.61 -9.30 13.51
N LYS A 64 -8.07 -9.15 14.76
CA LYS A 64 -9.49 -9.18 15.15
C LYS A 64 -10.23 -7.89 14.82
N THR A 65 -9.53 -6.78 14.60
CA THR A 65 -10.15 -5.49 14.24
C THR A 65 -10.35 -5.35 12.74
N LEU A 66 -9.75 -6.23 11.94
CA LEU A 66 -9.86 -6.19 10.49
C LEU A 66 -11.29 -6.49 10.05
N THR A 67 -11.86 -5.55 9.30
CA THR A 67 -13.13 -5.73 8.60
C THR A 67 -12.93 -6.56 7.33
N GLU A 68 -14.04 -6.97 6.71
CA GLU A 68 -13.98 -7.61 5.39
C GLU A 68 -13.37 -6.67 4.34
N GLN A 69 -13.62 -5.37 4.45
CA GLN A 69 -13.03 -4.37 3.56
C GLN A 69 -11.50 -4.31 3.71
N ASP A 70 -10.99 -4.40 4.94
CA ASP A 70 -9.55 -4.40 5.18
C ASP A 70 -8.88 -5.67 4.63
N ARG A 71 -9.53 -6.82 4.80
CA ARG A 71 -9.05 -8.08 4.20
C ARG A 71 -9.09 -8.00 2.68
N ALA A 72 -10.17 -7.49 2.11
CA ALA A 72 -10.30 -7.29 0.68
C ALA A 72 -9.29 -6.28 0.14
N ALA A 73 -8.89 -5.26 0.90
CA ALA A 73 -7.92 -4.25 0.50
C ALA A 73 -6.46 -4.69 0.70
N ALA A 74 -6.20 -5.78 1.43
CA ALA A 74 -4.83 -6.20 1.73
C ALA A 74 -3.99 -6.47 0.47
N VAL A 75 -2.67 -6.30 0.57
CA VAL A 75 -1.73 -6.75 -0.47
C VAL A 75 -0.93 -7.93 0.07
N GLU A 76 -0.77 -8.99 -0.72
CA GLU A 76 0.09 -10.10 -0.35
C GLU A 76 1.54 -9.82 -0.68
N ILE A 77 2.39 -9.87 0.36
CA ILE A 77 3.85 -9.70 0.29
C ILE A 77 4.50 -10.77 1.16
N GLY A 78 5.42 -11.56 0.59
CA GLY A 78 6.08 -12.65 1.31
C GLY A 78 5.12 -13.72 1.84
N GLY A 79 4.00 -13.97 1.15
CA GLY A 79 2.98 -14.94 1.57
C GLY A 79 2.08 -14.46 2.72
N GLN A 80 2.13 -13.17 3.08
CA GLN A 80 1.30 -12.60 4.14
C GLN A 80 0.49 -11.41 3.64
N ALA A 81 -0.79 -11.35 4.01
CA ALA A 81 -1.63 -10.18 3.82
C ALA A 81 -1.14 -8.99 4.66
N LYS A 82 -0.79 -7.89 4.00
CA LYS A 82 -0.42 -6.61 4.62
C LYS A 82 -1.58 -5.64 4.48
N HIS A 83 -1.79 -4.82 5.51
CA HIS A 83 -3.01 -4.01 5.68
C HIS A 83 -2.70 -2.53 5.85
N LEU A 84 -1.49 -2.19 6.27
CA LEU A 84 -1.07 -0.83 6.60
C LEU A 84 0.17 -0.46 5.79
N ILE A 85 0.27 0.82 5.43
CA ILE A 85 1.47 1.44 4.87
C ILE A 85 1.93 2.56 5.79
N TRP A 86 3.24 2.69 5.97
CA TRP A 86 3.89 3.82 6.61
C TRP A 86 4.92 4.35 5.62
N ILE A 87 4.98 5.68 5.50
CA ILE A 87 5.95 6.37 4.66
C ILE A 87 6.64 7.41 5.55
N ALA A 88 7.96 7.51 5.45
CA ALA A 88 8.72 8.53 6.15
C ALA A 88 8.22 9.94 5.76
N GLY A 89 8.31 10.89 6.70
CA GLY A 89 7.97 12.29 6.47
C GLY A 89 9.13 13.15 6.04
#